data_AF-A0A926NNW6-F1
#
_entry.id   AF-A0A926NNW6-F1
#
_cell.length_a   1.000
_cell.length_b   1.000
_cell.length_c   1.000
_cell.angle_alpha   90.00
_cell.angle_beta   90.00
_cell.angle_gamma   90.00
#
_symmetry.space_group_name_H-M   'P 1'
#
loop_
_entity.id
_entity.type
_entity.pdbx_description
1 polymer ?
#
loop_
_entity_poly.entity_id
_entity_poly.type
_entity_poly.pdbx_seq_one_letter_code
_entity_poly.pdbx_strand_id
1 'polypeptide(L)'
;MEKNQQDELKKLEQQRNKIIKLVSCPDYVAGRGMRILANPLGYDPHIISGESGAVGMGLVSLVAENTLLKDVKEALKLNQDSKILIISTEGDTDPDHYRKVVWDGAYPSVELIF
;
A
#
# COMPACT_ATOMS: atom_id res chain seq x y z
N MET A 1 -0.36 -22.97 -30.34
CA MET A 1 0.36 -22.50 -29.12
C MET A 1 0.83 -21.06 -29.29
N GLU A 2 1.49 -20.70 -30.40
CA GLU A 2 2.01 -19.32 -30.64
C GLU A 2 0.96 -18.20 -30.68
N LYS A 3 -0.24 -18.45 -31.25
CA LYS A 3 -1.33 -17.46 -31.29
C LYS A 3 -1.80 -17.03 -29.89
N ASN A 4 -1.92 -17.98 -28.96
CA ASN A 4 -2.35 -17.70 -27.58
C ASN A 4 -1.31 -16.86 -26.82
N GLN A 5 -0.02 -17.12 -27.05
CA GLN A 5 1.06 -16.33 -26.46
C GLN A 5 1.10 -14.89 -26.99
N GLN A 6 0.89 -14.70 -28.30
CA GLN A 6 0.80 -13.35 -28.88
C GLN A 6 -0.41 -12.55 -28.37
N ASP A 7 -1.55 -13.22 -28.16
CA ASP A 7 -2.75 -12.58 -27.61
C ASP A 7 -2.57 -12.22 -26.12
N GLU A 8 -1.85 -13.05 -25.37
CA GLU A 8 -1.50 -12.77 -23.96
C GLU A 8 -0.51 -11.60 -23.85
N LEU A 9 0.51 -11.54 -24.73
CA LEU A 9 1.45 -10.42 -24.79
C LEU A 9 0.73 -9.10 -25.06
N LYS A 10 -0.19 -9.08 -26.03
CA LYS A 10 -0.98 -7.88 -26.36
C LYS A 10 -1.85 -7.42 -25.18
N LYS A 11 -2.43 -8.35 -24.41
CA LYS A 11 -3.20 -8.01 -23.20
C LYS A 11 -2.32 -7.35 -22.14
N LEU A 12 -1.14 -7.92 -21.90
CA LEU A 12 -0.17 -7.37 -20.94
C LEU A 12 0.34 -5.99 -21.39
N GLU A 13 0.62 -5.81 -22.67
CA GLU A 13 0.99 -4.50 -23.23
C GLU A 13 -0.13 -3.45 -23.06
N GLN A 14 -1.38 -3.85 -23.30
CA GLN A 14 -2.53 -2.98 -23.12
C GLN A 14 -2.74 -2.58 -21.65
N GLN A 15 -2.50 -3.50 -20.71
CA GLN A 15 -2.49 -3.19 -19.27
C GLN A 15 -1.34 -2.24 -18.91
N ARG A 16 -0.14 -2.49 -19.44
CA ARG A 16 1.05 -1.67 -19.21
C ARG A 16 0.84 -0.22 -19.62
N ASN A 17 0.17 0.02 -20.76
CA ASN A 17 -0.06 1.37 -21.27
C ASN A 17 -0.98 2.23 -20.38
N LYS A 18 -1.64 1.64 -19.37
CA LYS A 18 -2.46 2.37 -18.38
C LYS A 18 -1.70 2.68 -17.08
N ILE A 19 -0.56 2.02 -16.85
CA ILE A 19 0.23 2.19 -15.63
C ILE A 19 1.16 3.39 -15.80
N ILE A 20 1.00 4.40 -14.95
CA ILE A 20 1.83 5.61 -14.97
C ILE A 20 3.13 5.41 -14.20
N LYS A 21 3.06 4.71 -13.05
CA LYS A 21 4.18 4.49 -12.12
C LYS A 21 4.08 3.11 -11.46
N LEU A 22 5.24 2.53 -11.16
CA LEU A 22 5.40 1.33 -10.35
C LEU A 22 6.25 1.68 -9.13
N VAL A 23 5.95 1.05 -7.99
CA VAL A 23 6.64 1.28 -6.72
C VAL A 23 7.04 -0.08 -6.16
N SER A 24 8.29 -0.17 -5.71
CA SER A 24 8.77 -1.27 -4.86
C SER A 24 8.91 -0.74 -3.45
N CYS A 25 8.39 -1.47 -2.47
CA CYS A 25 8.40 -1.08 -1.08
C CYS A 25 8.59 -2.29 -0.16
N PRO A 26 9.23 -2.10 1.01
CA PRO A 26 9.40 -3.17 2.00
C PRO A 26 8.13 -3.44 2.82
N ASP A 27 8.08 -4.59 3.48
CA ASP A 27 6.90 -5.10 4.22
C ASP A 27 6.38 -4.14 5.31
N TYR A 28 7.24 -3.32 5.92
CA TYR A 28 6.79 -2.33 6.91
C TYR A 28 5.80 -1.32 6.34
N VAL A 29 5.76 -1.13 5.02
CA VAL A 29 4.76 -0.29 4.35
C VAL A 29 3.38 -0.91 4.52
N ALA A 30 3.22 -2.20 4.25
CA ALA A 30 1.98 -2.91 4.50
C ALA A 30 1.61 -2.87 5.98
N GLY A 31 2.55 -3.20 6.88
CA GLY A 31 2.28 -3.19 8.33
C GLY A 31 1.83 -1.84 8.86
N ARG A 32 2.40 -0.74 8.35
CA ARG A 32 1.93 0.62 8.66
C ARG A 32 0.50 0.85 8.19
N GLY A 33 0.18 0.46 6.96
CA GLY A 33 -1.17 0.57 6.40
C GLY A 33 -2.21 -0.19 7.24
N MET A 34 -1.88 -1.42 7.67
CA MET A 34 -2.78 -2.25 8.48
C MET A 34 -3.13 -1.52 9.79
N ARG A 35 -2.12 -0.96 10.47
CA ARG A 35 -2.30 -0.22 11.72
C ARG A 35 -3.13 1.06 11.56
N ILE A 36 -2.92 1.82 10.48
CA ILE A 36 -3.70 3.04 10.21
C ILE A 36 -5.18 2.70 9.97
N LEU A 37 -5.46 1.68 9.16
CA LEU A 37 -6.83 1.25 8.86
C LEU A 37 -7.54 0.64 10.10
N ALA A 38 -6.77 -0.06 10.94
CA ALA A 38 -7.26 -0.65 12.19
C ALA A 38 -7.50 0.40 13.29
N ASN A 39 -6.79 1.52 13.28
CA ASN A 39 -6.92 2.58 14.28
C ASN A 39 -7.04 3.96 13.59
N PRO A 40 -8.21 4.25 12.98
CA PRO A 40 -8.40 5.45 12.17
C PRO A 40 -8.49 6.73 13.02
N LEU A 41 -8.37 7.88 12.36
CA LEU A 41 -8.49 9.19 13.01
C LEU A 41 -9.95 9.64 13.11
N GLY A 42 -10.33 10.17 14.28
CA GLY A 42 -11.62 10.82 14.48
C GLY A 42 -12.81 9.91 14.20
N TYR A 43 -13.55 10.22 13.13
CA TYR A 43 -14.76 9.47 12.71
C TYR A 43 -14.54 8.67 11.43
N ASP A 44 -13.30 8.57 10.95
CA ASP A 44 -12.99 7.73 9.80
C ASP A 44 -13.34 6.26 10.12
N PRO A 45 -13.86 5.50 9.15
CA PRO A 45 -14.31 4.15 9.40
C PRO A 45 -13.14 3.22 9.73
N HIS A 46 -13.35 2.36 10.72
CA HIS A 46 -12.46 1.25 11.01
C HIS A 46 -12.53 0.20 9.89
N ILE A 47 -11.38 -0.22 9.37
CA ILE A 47 -11.28 -1.20 8.29
C ILE A 47 -10.27 -2.28 8.69
N ILE A 48 -10.73 -3.54 8.71
CA ILE A 48 -9.84 -4.70 8.81
C ILE A 48 -9.25 -4.94 7.42
N SER A 49 -7.94 -4.75 7.28
CA SER A 49 -7.21 -4.96 6.05
C SER A 49 -5.95 -5.75 6.34
N GLY A 50 -5.77 -6.89 5.66
CA GLY A 50 -4.55 -7.70 5.72
C GLY A 50 -3.37 -7.05 5.00
N GLU A 51 -2.22 -7.73 4.98
CA GLU A 51 -0.97 -7.21 4.43
C GLU A 51 -1.13 -6.74 2.98
N SER A 52 -1.69 -7.59 2.10
CA SER A 52 -1.81 -7.28 0.68
C SER A 52 -2.82 -6.16 0.43
N GLY A 53 -3.87 -6.07 1.26
CA GLY A 53 -4.89 -5.04 1.15
C GLY A 53 -4.43 -3.67 1.63
N ALA A 54 -3.53 -3.63 2.62
CA ALA A 54 -3.20 -2.40 3.33
C ALA A 54 -2.01 -1.63 2.72
N VAL A 55 -1.22 -2.27 1.85
CA VAL A 55 0.01 -1.68 1.27
C VAL A 55 -0.22 -0.33 0.60
N GLY A 56 -1.38 -0.14 -0.06
CA GLY A 56 -1.74 1.12 -0.69
C GLY A 56 -1.87 2.28 0.31
N MET A 57 -2.53 2.04 1.45
CA MET A 57 -2.65 3.03 2.53
C MET A 57 -1.30 3.34 3.16
N GLY A 58 -0.51 2.29 3.44
CA GLY A 58 0.83 2.45 4.00
C GLY A 58 1.75 3.29 3.13
N LEU A 59 1.74 3.05 1.82
CA LEU A 59 2.55 3.80 0.85
C LEU A 59 2.14 5.27 0.83
N VAL A 60 0.83 5.55 0.73
CA VAL A 60 0.33 6.92 0.68
C VAL A 60 0.66 7.69 1.97
N SER A 61 0.48 7.09 3.15
CA SER A 61 0.85 7.71 4.43
C SER A 61 2.34 8.06 4.48
N LEU A 62 3.22 7.13 4.11
CA LEU A 62 4.66 7.39 4.11
C LEU A 62 5.06 8.49 3.13
N VAL A 63 4.57 8.44 1.89
CA VAL A 63 4.88 9.44 0.87
C VAL A 63 4.30 10.82 1.24
N ALA A 64 3.17 10.86 1.93
CA ALA A 64 2.56 12.10 2.38
C ALA A 64 3.36 12.78 3.50
N GLU A 65 3.84 11.99 4.47
CA GLU A 65 4.41 12.47 5.74
C GLU A 65 5.95 12.51 5.79
N ASN A 66 6.63 11.57 5.15
CA ASN A 66 8.08 11.42 5.27
C ASN A 66 8.81 12.36 4.29
N THR A 67 9.55 13.33 4.83
CA THR A 67 10.31 14.31 4.05
C THR A 67 11.41 13.68 3.19
N LEU A 68 11.93 12.50 3.58
CA LEU A 68 12.91 11.75 2.79
C LEU A 68 12.30 11.14 1.51
N LEU A 69 10.97 11.08 1.40
CA LEU A 69 10.25 10.56 0.22
C LEU A 69 9.73 11.68 -0.69
N LYS A 70 10.26 12.90 -0.57
CA LYS A 70 9.82 14.06 -1.38
C LYS A 70 9.88 13.78 -2.88
N ASP A 71 10.97 13.18 -3.36
CA ASP A 71 11.13 12.88 -4.79
C ASP A 71 10.08 11.87 -5.29
N VAL A 72 9.70 10.90 -4.44
CA VAL A 72 8.63 9.95 -4.72
C VAL A 72 7.27 10.66 -4.77
N LYS A 73 7.01 11.57 -3.82
CA LYS A 73 5.78 12.38 -3.78
C LYS A 73 5.61 13.21 -5.05
N GLU A 74 6.69 13.86 -5.49
CA GLU A 74 6.73 14.64 -6.73
C GLU A 74 6.55 13.76 -7.97
N ALA A 75 7.22 12.61 -8.03
CA ALA A 75 7.08 11.67 -9.13
C ALA A 75 5.65 11.09 -9.27
N LEU A 76 4.96 10.90 -8.14
CA LEU A 76 3.54 10.48 -8.08
C LEU A 76 2.56 11.66 -8.25
N LYS A 77 3.05 12.91 -8.25
CA LYS A 77 2.25 14.14 -8.32
C LYS A 77 1.21 14.25 -7.20
N LEU A 78 1.54 13.74 -6.01
CA LEU A 78 0.68 13.80 -4.84
C LEU A 78 0.76 15.17 -4.16
N ASN A 79 -0.39 15.80 -3.99
CA ASN A 79 -0.55 17.11 -3.37
C ASN A 79 -1.87 17.21 -2.60
N GLN A 80 -2.16 18.39 -2.03
CA GLN A 80 -3.37 18.65 -1.25
C GLN A 80 -4.69 18.52 -2.04
N ASP A 81 -4.65 18.62 -3.37
CA ASP A 81 -5.83 18.54 -4.24
C ASP A 81 -6.06 17.10 -4.77
N SER A 82 -5.17 16.17 -4.43
CA SER A 82 -5.21 14.79 -4.91
C SER A 82 -6.38 14.02 -4.29
N LYS A 83 -7.16 13.34 -5.14
CA LYS A 83 -8.19 12.39 -4.73
C LYS A 83 -7.66 10.98 -4.98
N ILE A 84 -7.44 10.23 -3.91
CA ILE A 84 -6.75 8.93 -3.96
C ILE A 84 -7.79 7.82 -3.77
N LEU A 85 -7.82 6.86 -4.71
CA LEU A 85 -8.58 5.62 -4.56
C LEU A 85 -7.62 4.51 -4.13
N ILE A 86 -7.94 3.84 -3.02
CA ILE A 86 -7.21 2.68 -2.51
C ILE A 86 -8.20 1.50 -2.47
N ILE A 87 -7.76 0.32 -2.88
CA ILE A 87 -8.54 -0.90 -2.83
C ILE A 87 -7.91 -1.82 -1.78
N SER A 88 -8.65 -2.07 -0.70
CA SER A 88 -8.30 -3.11 0.26
C SER A 88 -8.73 -4.47 -0.31
N THR A 89 -7.77 -5.27 -0.75
CA THR A 89 -8.05 -6.54 -1.45
C THR A 89 -8.46 -7.68 -0.53
N GLU A 90 -8.11 -7.61 0.76
CA GLU A 90 -8.39 -8.65 1.75
C GLU A 90 -8.56 -8.07 3.16
N GLY A 91 -9.24 -8.83 4.03
CA GLY A 91 -9.28 -8.60 5.48
C GLY A 91 -8.17 -9.36 6.20
N ASP A 92 -8.42 -9.81 7.43
CA ASP A 92 -7.49 -10.61 8.24
C ASP A 92 -7.54 -12.10 7.88
N THR A 93 -7.11 -12.44 6.66
CA THR A 93 -7.06 -13.83 6.15
C THR A 93 -6.18 -14.74 7.02
N ASP A 94 -5.14 -14.19 7.64
CA ASP A 94 -4.40 -14.77 8.78
C ASP A 94 -4.60 -13.89 10.03
N PRO A 95 -5.57 -14.23 10.92
CA PRO A 95 -5.85 -13.44 12.11
C PRO A 95 -4.70 -13.39 13.12
N ASP A 96 -3.88 -14.44 13.19
CA ASP A 96 -2.74 -14.49 14.12
C ASP A 96 -1.63 -13.56 13.65
N HIS A 97 -1.33 -13.56 12.35
CA HIS A 97 -0.40 -12.59 11.78
C HIS A 97 -0.92 -11.16 11.91
N TYR A 98 -2.20 -10.93 11.58
CA TYR A 98 -2.83 -9.62 11.70
C TYR A 98 -2.62 -9.03 13.10
N ARG A 99 -2.92 -9.82 14.16
CA ARG A 99 -2.71 -9.41 15.56
C ARG A 99 -1.25 -9.07 15.87
N LYS A 100 -0.28 -9.85 15.40
CA LYS A 100 1.16 -9.54 15.59
C LYS A 100 1.53 -8.17 15.01
N VAL A 101 0.93 -7.79 13.87
CA VAL A 101 1.20 -6.50 13.22
C VAL A 101 0.50 -5.36 13.95
N VAL A 102 -0.78 -5.50 14.26
CA VAL A 102 -1.60 -4.40 14.79
C VAL A 102 -1.47 -4.19 16.30
N TRP A 103 -1.15 -5.24 17.07
CA TRP A 103 -1.01 -5.17 18.52
C TRP A 103 0.46 -5.14 18.94
N ASP A 104 1.26 -6.08 18.45
CA ASP A 104 2.64 -6.27 18.91
C ASP A 104 3.67 -5.50 18.07
N GLY A 105 3.23 -4.78 17.04
CA GLY A 105 4.07 -3.88 16.25
C GLY A 105 5.05 -4.59 15.32
N ALA A 106 4.77 -5.82 14.88
CA ALA A 106 5.55 -6.47 13.82
C ALA A 106 5.69 -5.55 12.59
N TYR A 107 6.86 -5.58 11.96
CA TYR A 107 7.26 -4.66 10.88
C TYR A 107 7.13 -3.17 11.27
N PRO A 108 7.91 -2.70 12.25
CA PRO A 108 7.90 -1.30 12.64
C PRO A 108 8.38 -0.41 11.49
N SER A 109 7.69 0.71 11.25
CA SER A 109 8.08 1.69 10.22
C SER A 109 9.00 2.79 10.75
N VAL A 110 9.55 2.61 11.95
CA VAL A 110 10.48 3.50 12.63
C VAL A 110 11.61 2.66 13.21
N GLU A 111 12.83 3.17 13.19
CA GLU A 111 13.93 2.55 13.92
C GLU A 111 13.72 2.71 15.42
N LEU A 112 13.82 1.60 16.14
CA LEU A 112 13.92 1.62 17.60
C LEU A 112 15.34 2.04 17.95
N ILE A 113 15.50 3.32 18.30
CA ILE A 113 16.75 3.82 18.88
C ILE A 113 16.71 3.44 20.36
N PHE A 114 17.59 2.52 20.76
CA PHE A 114 17.93 2.27 22.17
C PHE A 114 19.15 3.09 22.56
#